data_AF-A0A2W0BN04-F1
#
_entry.id   AF-A0A2W0BN04-F1
#
_cell.length_a   1.000
_cell.length_b   1.000
_cell.length_c   1.000
_cell.angle_alpha   90.00
_cell.angle_beta   90.00
_cell.angle_gamma   90.00
#
_symmetry.space_group_name_H-M   'P 1'
#
loop_
_entity.id
_entity.type
_entity.pdbx_description
1 polymer ?
#
loop_
_entity_poly.entity_id
_entity_poly.type
_entity_poly.pdbx_seq_one_letter_code
_entity_poly.pdbx_strand_id
1 'polypeptide(L)'
;MADRLYLSLWFPSFEEAEMIPRTLAVLKHFPFSNSQPGIRYLGIYAISWNEPLVFEQTFDSRETPEQAVELAREHVHRDHAYEFEAMWDLWSPEIGGGLDTTWRLQPQPVKFLVHGTEFEDGLFQEDGQVKIDFGLDTPFLHEELELDQLSEERVKANVQKLVALTSAVEKNVGIRGRILWSDSEENLVQKLIARLQKVQ
;
A
#
# COMPACT_ATOMS: atom_id res chain seq x y z
N MET A 1 -15.40 12.25 -6.41
CA MET A 1 -14.73 11.20 -7.21
C MET A 1 -13.62 10.66 -6.35
N ALA A 2 -13.57 9.35 -6.16
CA ALA A 2 -12.53 8.72 -5.37
C ALA A 2 -11.25 8.61 -6.20
N ASP A 3 -10.12 8.93 -5.58
CA ASP A 3 -8.80 8.84 -6.21
C ASP A 3 -8.02 7.66 -5.63
N ARG A 4 -7.02 7.15 -6.34
CA ARG A 4 -6.12 6.17 -5.74
C ARG A 4 -5.14 6.84 -4.80
N LEU A 5 -4.79 6.16 -3.73
CA LEU A 5 -3.91 6.63 -2.67
C LEU A 5 -2.60 5.83 -2.68
N TYR A 6 -1.46 6.53 -2.69
CA TYR A 6 -0.14 5.91 -2.77
C TYR A 6 0.82 6.42 -1.70
N LEU A 7 1.77 5.57 -1.33
CA LEU A 7 2.98 5.94 -0.60
C LEU A 7 4.20 5.53 -1.41
N SER A 8 4.91 6.52 -1.94
CA SER A 8 6.19 6.35 -2.64
C SER A 8 7.35 6.47 -1.65
N LEU A 9 8.32 5.57 -1.76
CA LEU A 9 9.48 5.46 -0.87
C LEU A 9 10.77 5.51 -1.68
N TRP A 10 11.70 6.36 -1.25
CA TRP A 10 13.06 6.42 -1.78
C TRP A 10 14.07 6.02 -0.74
N PHE A 11 15.08 5.26 -1.15
CA PHE A 11 16.19 4.79 -0.34
C PHE A 11 17.51 5.48 -0.72
N PRO A 12 18.49 5.56 0.19
CA PRO A 12 19.81 6.11 -0.12
C PRO A 12 20.60 5.29 -1.15
N SER A 13 20.37 3.98 -1.17
CA SER A 13 20.90 3.01 -2.13
C SER A 13 19.78 2.01 -2.43
N PHE A 14 19.74 1.49 -3.64
CA PHE A 14 18.76 0.49 -4.07
C PHE A 14 19.36 -0.39 -5.17
N GLU A 15 20.63 -0.76 -5.00
CA GLU A 15 21.30 -1.68 -5.89
C GLU A 15 20.60 -3.04 -5.90
N GLU A 16 20.83 -3.84 -6.95
CA GLU A 16 20.21 -5.14 -7.18
C GLU A 16 20.17 -6.04 -5.92
N ALA A 17 21.29 -6.17 -5.21
CA ALA A 17 21.38 -6.98 -3.99
C ALA A 17 20.56 -6.43 -2.79
N GLU A 18 20.20 -5.15 -2.82
CA GLU A 18 19.44 -4.48 -1.76
C GLU A 18 17.93 -4.45 -2.03
N MET A 19 17.50 -4.63 -3.28
CA MET A 19 16.09 -4.50 -3.69
C MET A 19 15.17 -5.38 -2.83
N ILE A 20 15.49 -6.66 -2.73
CA ILE A 20 14.66 -7.61 -1.97
C ILE A 20 14.75 -7.39 -0.45
N PRO A 21 15.94 -7.26 0.17
CA PRO A 21 16.03 -6.94 1.59
C PRO A 21 15.23 -5.68 2.00
N ARG A 22 15.26 -4.63 1.17
CA ARG A 22 14.50 -3.39 1.43
C ARG A 22 13.00 -3.59 1.25
N THR A 23 12.59 -4.33 0.23
CA THR A 23 11.19 -4.73 0.03
C THR A 23 10.66 -5.51 1.23
N LEU A 24 11.40 -6.51 1.69
CA LEU A 24 11.04 -7.29 2.87
C LEU A 24 10.91 -6.41 4.12
N ALA A 25 11.81 -5.44 4.30
CA ALA A 25 11.74 -4.50 5.42
C ALA A 25 10.44 -3.68 5.39
N VAL A 26 10.00 -3.21 4.22
CA VAL A 26 8.71 -2.51 4.08
C VAL A 26 7.54 -3.45 4.39
N LEU A 27 7.51 -4.64 3.79
CA LEU A 27 6.43 -5.62 3.98
C LEU A 27 6.26 -6.04 5.46
N LYS A 28 7.36 -6.14 6.21
CA LYS A 28 7.32 -6.47 7.65
C LYS A 28 6.60 -5.44 8.52
N HIS A 29 6.51 -4.19 8.07
CA HIS A 29 5.76 -3.16 8.78
C HIS A 29 4.31 -3.08 8.36
N PHE A 30 3.89 -3.84 7.35
CA PHE A 30 2.51 -3.81 6.88
C PHE A 30 1.57 -4.54 7.85
N PRO A 31 0.49 -3.88 8.31
CA PRO A 31 -0.51 -4.50 9.17
C PRO A 31 -1.48 -5.37 8.35
N PHE A 32 -1.04 -6.57 7.97
CA PHE A 32 -1.84 -7.56 7.25
C PHE A 32 -3.22 -7.79 7.87
N SER A 33 -4.21 -8.09 7.03
CA SER A 33 -5.56 -8.49 7.46
C SER A 33 -5.49 -9.69 8.41
N ASN A 34 -6.27 -9.63 9.48
CA ASN A 34 -6.42 -10.76 10.40
C ASN A 34 -7.14 -11.93 9.74
N SER A 35 -8.08 -11.65 8.83
CA SER A 35 -8.88 -12.66 8.16
C SER A 35 -8.19 -13.23 6.91
N GLN A 36 -7.31 -12.43 6.28
CA GLN A 36 -6.56 -12.81 5.09
C GLN A 36 -5.09 -12.38 5.23
N PRO A 37 -4.32 -13.02 6.13
CA PRO A 37 -2.94 -12.63 6.40
C PRO A 37 -2.01 -13.04 5.25
N GLY A 38 -0.85 -12.38 5.20
CA GLY A 38 0.25 -12.74 4.29
C GLY A 38 0.15 -12.13 2.89
N ILE A 39 1.06 -12.57 2.04
CA ILE A 39 1.11 -12.20 0.62
C ILE A 39 0.16 -13.11 -0.17
N ARG A 40 -0.60 -12.53 -1.10
CA ARG A 40 -1.57 -13.24 -1.94
C ARG A 40 -1.11 -13.42 -3.38
N TYR A 41 -0.21 -12.55 -3.83
CA TYR A 41 0.24 -12.53 -5.20
C TYR A 41 1.67 -12.01 -5.29
N LEU A 42 2.43 -12.58 -6.20
CA LEU A 42 3.71 -12.08 -6.68
C LEU A 42 3.70 -12.11 -8.21
N GLY A 43 3.89 -10.96 -8.84
CA GLY A 43 4.15 -10.82 -10.27
C GLY A 43 5.50 -10.15 -10.51
N ILE A 44 6.21 -10.58 -11.55
CA ILE A 44 7.51 -10.01 -11.94
C ILE A 44 7.47 -9.63 -13.41
N TYR A 45 7.78 -8.37 -13.70
CA TYR A 45 7.78 -7.77 -15.03
C TYR A 45 9.21 -7.43 -15.42
N ALA A 46 9.58 -7.68 -16.68
CA ALA A 46 10.84 -7.20 -17.23
C ALA A 46 10.59 -5.94 -18.07
N ILE A 47 11.52 -4.98 -18.00
CA ILE A 47 11.63 -3.77 -18.84
C ILE A 47 10.48 -2.77 -18.65
N SER A 48 9.21 -3.19 -18.76
CA SER A 48 8.04 -2.34 -18.58
C SER A 48 6.79 -3.09 -18.06
N TRP A 49 5.81 -2.36 -17.55
CA TRP A 49 4.53 -2.93 -17.09
C TRP A 49 3.69 -3.50 -18.23
N ASN A 50 4.00 -3.13 -19.48
CA ASN A 50 3.32 -3.63 -20.68
C ASN A 50 3.90 -4.96 -21.20
N GLU A 51 5.04 -5.40 -20.66
CA GLU A 51 5.61 -6.69 -21.00
C GLU A 51 4.86 -7.85 -20.32
N PRO A 52 4.89 -9.06 -20.89
CA PRO A 52 4.42 -10.25 -20.21
C PRO A 52 5.15 -10.50 -18.89
N LEU A 53 4.44 -11.08 -17.92
CA LEU A 53 5.03 -11.53 -16.66
C LEU A 53 6.13 -12.56 -16.92
N VAL A 54 7.32 -12.30 -16.37
CA VAL A 54 8.44 -13.25 -16.33
C VAL A 54 8.14 -14.37 -15.33
N PHE A 55 7.47 -14.02 -14.25
CA PHE A 55 7.05 -14.93 -13.20
C PHE A 55 5.74 -14.45 -12.60
N GLU A 56 4.86 -15.39 -12.26
CA GLU A 56 3.60 -15.12 -11.57
C GLU A 56 3.32 -16.25 -10.60
N GLN A 57 2.92 -15.90 -9.38
CA GLN A 57 2.48 -16.85 -8.38
C GLN A 57 1.33 -16.24 -7.57
N THR A 58 0.21 -16.94 -7.54
CA THR A 58 -0.85 -16.70 -6.56
C THR A 58 -0.63 -17.60 -5.36
N PHE A 59 -0.81 -17.05 -4.16
CA PHE A 59 -0.67 -17.78 -2.90
C PHE A 59 -2.04 -17.98 -2.27
N ASP A 60 -2.20 -19.14 -1.63
CA ASP A 60 -3.27 -19.32 -0.68
C ASP A 60 -2.94 -18.49 0.57
N SER A 61 -3.96 -18.03 1.31
CA SER A 61 -3.74 -17.16 2.47
C SER A 61 -2.91 -17.89 3.54
N ARG A 62 -1.59 -17.63 3.61
CA ARG A 62 -0.64 -18.00 4.68
C ARG A 62 0.81 -17.61 4.39
N GLU A 63 1.20 -17.37 3.14
CA GLU A 63 2.59 -17.06 2.79
C GLU A 63 3.11 -15.81 3.49
N THR A 64 4.20 -15.98 4.23
CA THR A 64 4.84 -14.85 4.91
C THR A 64 5.60 -13.98 3.92
N PRO A 65 5.83 -12.70 4.25
CA PRO A 65 6.70 -11.84 3.44
C PRO A 65 8.04 -12.47 3.09
N GLU A 66 8.68 -13.17 4.04
CA GLU A 66 9.96 -13.85 3.82
C GLU A 66 9.88 -14.92 2.74
N GLN A 67 8.81 -15.71 2.73
CA GLN A 67 8.62 -16.78 1.74
C GLN A 67 8.38 -16.20 0.35
N ALA A 68 7.51 -15.18 0.25
CA ALA A 68 7.20 -14.55 -1.02
C ALA A 68 8.41 -13.84 -1.63
N VAL A 69 9.21 -13.14 -0.82
CA VAL A 69 10.40 -12.45 -1.36
C VAL A 69 11.52 -13.43 -1.74
N GLU A 70 11.59 -14.62 -1.15
CA GLU A 70 12.58 -15.63 -1.55
C GLU A 70 12.31 -16.12 -2.97
N LEU A 71 11.04 -16.26 -3.37
CA LEU A 71 10.68 -16.56 -4.77
C LEU A 71 11.10 -15.41 -5.70
N ALA A 72 10.89 -14.16 -5.28
CA ALA A 72 11.35 -13.00 -6.04
C ALA A 72 12.89 -12.95 -6.17
N ARG A 73 13.65 -13.49 -5.19
CA ARG A 73 15.13 -13.49 -5.21
C ARG A 73 15.72 -14.24 -6.40
N GLU A 74 15.02 -15.23 -6.94
CA GLU A 74 15.48 -16.00 -8.10
C GLU A 74 15.46 -15.16 -9.40
N HIS A 75 14.70 -14.06 -9.41
CA HIS A 75 14.48 -13.20 -10.56
C HIS A 75 15.02 -11.79 -10.34
N VAL A 76 15.95 -11.59 -9.41
CA VAL A 76 16.43 -10.25 -9.07
C VAL A 76 17.25 -9.66 -10.21
N HIS A 77 16.78 -8.55 -10.76
CA HIS A 77 17.47 -7.78 -11.79
C HIS A 77 17.06 -6.30 -11.76
N ARG A 78 17.93 -5.43 -12.29
CA ARG A 78 17.75 -3.97 -12.32
C ARG A 78 16.68 -3.50 -13.28
N ASP A 79 16.43 -4.25 -14.36
CA ASP A 79 15.38 -3.96 -15.34
C ASP A 79 14.06 -4.66 -14.99
N HIS A 80 13.91 -5.23 -13.79
CA HIS A 80 12.68 -5.88 -13.36
C HIS A 80 11.88 -4.99 -12.41
N ALA A 81 10.56 -5.16 -12.43
CA ALA A 81 9.66 -4.70 -11.38
C ALA A 81 8.91 -5.87 -10.75
N TYR A 82 8.52 -5.71 -9.48
CA TYR A 82 7.87 -6.74 -8.68
C TYR A 82 6.59 -6.17 -8.10
N GLU A 83 5.48 -6.88 -8.29
CA GLU A 83 4.19 -6.58 -7.68
C GLU A 83 3.90 -7.63 -6.61
N PHE A 84 3.80 -7.21 -5.35
CA PHE A 84 3.26 -8.02 -4.27
C PHE A 84 1.87 -7.53 -3.91
N GLU A 85 0.90 -8.43 -3.73
CA GLU A 85 -0.43 -8.08 -3.21
C GLU A 85 -0.63 -8.64 -1.80
N ALA A 86 -1.24 -7.85 -0.92
CA ALA A 86 -1.67 -8.26 0.41
C ALA A 86 -3.05 -7.66 0.73
N MET A 87 -3.64 -8.10 1.84
CA MET A 87 -4.93 -7.55 2.29
C MET A 87 -4.75 -6.70 3.55
N TRP A 88 -5.51 -5.60 3.62
CA TRP A 88 -5.57 -4.70 4.76
C TRP A 88 -6.99 -4.57 5.31
N ASP A 89 -7.18 -4.85 6.59
CA ASP A 89 -8.48 -4.64 7.22
C ASP A 89 -8.76 -3.15 7.40
N LEU A 90 -9.74 -2.59 6.68
CA LEU A 90 -10.20 -1.22 6.85
C LEU A 90 -11.67 -1.22 7.27
N TRP A 91 -12.07 -0.26 8.10
CA TRP A 91 -13.48 -0.06 8.39
C TRP A 91 -14.19 0.37 7.11
N SER A 92 -15.29 -0.31 6.79
CA SER A 92 -16.14 0.03 5.65
C SER A 92 -17.61 -0.11 6.04
N PRO A 93 -18.49 0.78 5.54
CA PRO A 93 -19.91 0.67 5.80
C PRO A 93 -20.49 -0.55 5.07
N GLU A 94 -21.45 -1.24 5.68
CA GLU A 94 -22.18 -2.30 5.02
C GLU A 94 -23.28 -1.69 4.15
N ILE A 95 -23.10 -1.75 2.84
CA ILE A 95 -24.12 -1.31 1.88
C ILE A 95 -25.22 -2.38 1.85
N GLY A 96 -26.36 -2.11 2.49
CA GLY A 96 -27.56 -2.94 2.39
C GLY A 96 -28.34 -3.25 3.68
N GLY A 97 -27.98 -2.67 4.83
CA GLY A 97 -28.65 -2.94 6.11
C GLY A 97 -29.53 -1.80 6.62
N GLY A 98 -30.84 -1.80 6.31
CA GLY A 98 -31.83 -0.99 7.04
C GLY A 98 -31.60 0.53 7.07
N LEU A 99 -32.16 1.20 8.09
CA LEU A 99 -32.08 2.66 8.30
C LEU A 99 -30.76 3.11 8.95
N ASP A 100 -29.98 2.19 9.53
CA ASP A 100 -28.76 2.50 10.30
C ASP A 100 -27.51 1.97 9.59
N THR A 101 -26.53 2.83 9.32
CA THR A 101 -25.24 2.44 8.71
C THR A 101 -24.42 1.59 9.68
N THR A 102 -24.31 0.29 9.41
CA THR A 102 -23.39 -0.61 10.14
C THR A 102 -22.00 -0.57 9.52
N TRP A 103 -20.97 -0.72 10.36
CA TRP A 103 -19.57 -0.73 9.92
C TRP A 103 -18.92 -2.06 10.29
N ARG A 104 -18.10 -2.61 9.40
CA ARG A 104 -17.25 -3.77 9.68
C ARG A 104 -15.84 -3.58 9.13
N LEU A 105 -14.88 -4.25 9.74
CA LEU A 105 -13.54 -4.38 9.15
C LEU A 105 -13.65 -5.30 7.92
N GLN A 106 -13.26 -4.79 6.77
CA GLN A 106 -13.25 -5.51 5.51
C GLN A 106 -11.82 -5.55 4.96
N PRO A 107 -11.34 -6.72 4.49
CA PRO A 107 -10.07 -6.83 3.80
C PRO A 107 -10.12 -6.07 2.47
N GLN A 108 -9.23 -5.09 2.30
CA GLN A 108 -9.03 -4.34 1.06
C GLN A 108 -7.66 -4.70 0.47
N PRO A 109 -7.54 -4.88 -0.87
CA PRO A 109 -6.26 -5.19 -1.49
C PRO A 109 -5.31 -3.99 -1.41
N VAL A 110 -4.04 -4.27 -1.14
CA VAL A 110 -2.94 -3.31 -1.15
C VAL A 110 -1.81 -3.92 -1.98
N LYS A 111 -1.26 -3.13 -2.91
CA LYS A 111 -0.15 -3.56 -3.77
C LYS A 111 1.15 -2.89 -3.34
N PHE A 112 2.25 -3.62 -3.46
CA PHE A 112 3.60 -3.12 -3.29
C PHE A 112 4.32 -3.30 -4.62
N LEU A 113 4.63 -2.18 -5.26
CA LEU A 113 5.31 -2.11 -6.53
C LEU A 113 6.77 -1.75 -6.26
N VAL A 114 7.68 -2.63 -6.63
CA VAL A 114 9.12 -2.47 -6.43
C VAL A 114 9.74 -2.25 -7.80
N HIS A 115 10.39 -1.11 -8.00
CA HIS A 115 10.96 -0.74 -9.28
C HIS A 115 12.48 -0.95 -9.26
N GLY A 116 12.98 -1.76 -10.19
CA GLY A 116 14.40 -1.82 -10.50
C GLY A 116 14.90 -0.50 -11.06
N THR A 117 16.20 -0.25 -10.92
CA THR A 117 16.82 1.04 -11.30
C THR A 117 16.85 1.30 -12.81
N GLU A 118 16.62 0.28 -13.62
CA GLU A 118 16.63 0.33 -15.09
C GLU A 118 15.24 0.00 -15.69
N PHE A 119 14.24 -0.30 -14.85
CA PHE A 119 12.87 -0.57 -15.28
C PHE A 119 12.16 0.74 -15.71
N GLU A 120 11.44 0.69 -16.84
CA GLU A 120 10.75 1.83 -17.48
C GLU A 120 11.58 3.13 -17.47
N ASP A 121 12.77 3.08 -18.06
CA ASP A 121 13.69 4.23 -18.18
C ASP A 121 13.97 4.94 -16.84
N GLY A 122 13.93 4.18 -15.74
CA GLY A 122 14.19 4.69 -14.39
C GLY A 122 12.96 5.24 -13.67
N LEU A 123 11.78 4.62 -13.87
CA LEU A 123 10.50 4.96 -13.21
C LEU A 123 10.62 5.20 -11.70
N PHE A 124 11.54 4.49 -11.04
CA PHE A 124 11.82 4.64 -9.61
C PHE A 124 12.12 6.07 -9.16
N GLN A 125 12.58 6.94 -10.07
CA GLN A 125 12.88 8.34 -9.77
C GLN A 125 11.60 9.12 -9.45
N GLU A 126 10.52 8.83 -10.17
CA GLU A 126 9.22 9.51 -10.05
C GLU A 126 8.33 8.78 -9.04
N ASP A 127 8.24 7.46 -9.14
CA ASP A 127 7.30 6.67 -8.34
C ASP A 127 7.89 6.13 -7.03
N GLY A 128 9.20 6.29 -6.83
CA GLY A 128 9.95 5.67 -5.74
C GLY A 128 10.44 4.27 -6.09
N GLN A 129 11.46 3.80 -5.38
CA GLN A 129 11.94 2.41 -5.54
C GLN A 129 10.94 1.39 -4.99
N VAL A 130 10.15 1.79 -3.99
CA VAL A 130 8.99 1.03 -3.51
C VAL A 130 7.79 1.97 -3.46
N LYS A 131 6.72 1.63 -4.18
CA LYS A 131 5.43 2.33 -4.16
C LYS A 131 4.38 1.41 -3.56
N ILE A 132 3.68 1.86 -2.51
CA ILE A 132 2.53 1.16 -1.94
C ILE A 132 1.27 1.79 -2.53
N ASP A 133 0.42 0.99 -3.14
CA ASP A 133 -0.90 1.38 -3.65
C ASP A 133 -1.97 0.85 -2.70
N PHE A 134 -2.65 1.77 -2.03
CA PHE A 134 -3.68 1.45 -1.03
C PHE A 134 -5.08 1.26 -1.64
N GLY A 135 -5.20 1.33 -2.97
CA GLY A 135 -6.48 1.40 -3.66
C GLY A 135 -7.11 2.78 -3.55
N LEU A 136 -8.43 2.84 -3.54
CA LEU A 136 -9.18 4.11 -3.45
C LEU A 136 -9.00 4.77 -2.07
N ASP A 137 -9.00 6.10 -2.06
CA ASP A 137 -8.94 6.93 -0.85
C ASP A 137 -10.25 6.95 -0.05
N THR A 138 -11.33 6.42 -0.62
CA THR A 138 -12.68 6.43 -0.04
C THR A 138 -12.72 5.93 1.41
N PRO A 139 -12.08 4.80 1.79
CA PRO A 139 -12.07 4.32 3.17
C PRO A 139 -11.45 5.29 4.17
N PHE A 140 -10.62 6.23 3.72
CA PHE A 140 -9.90 7.19 4.56
C PHE A 140 -10.59 8.56 4.58
N LEU A 141 -11.35 8.89 3.55
CA LEU A 141 -11.94 10.22 3.38
C LEU A 141 -13.45 10.23 3.49
N HIS A 142 -14.17 9.28 2.88
CA HIS A 142 -15.63 9.27 2.76
C HIS A 142 -16.22 10.68 2.55
N GLU A 143 -15.74 11.40 1.53
CA GLU A 143 -16.09 12.82 1.30
C GLU A 143 -17.58 13.02 0.99
N GLU A 144 -18.23 11.99 0.45
CA GLU A 144 -19.62 12.03 0.00
C GLU A 144 -20.63 11.65 1.10
N LEU A 145 -20.16 11.25 2.28
CA LEU A 145 -21.02 10.87 3.40
C LEU A 145 -21.09 12.00 4.43
N GLU A 146 -22.32 12.35 4.85
CA GLU A 146 -22.52 13.01 6.13
C GLU A 146 -22.18 12.00 7.23
N LEU A 147 -21.00 12.19 7.83
CA LEU A 147 -20.53 11.29 8.87
C LEU A 147 -21.25 11.62 10.17
N ASP A 148 -22.01 10.67 10.69
CA ASP A 148 -22.39 10.65 12.08
C ASP A 148 -21.17 10.36 12.98
N GLN A 149 -21.33 10.49 14.30
CA GLN A 149 -20.22 10.30 15.24
C GLN A 149 -19.54 8.93 15.07
N LEU A 150 -20.32 7.86 14.86
CA LEU A 150 -19.77 6.52 14.67
C LEU A 150 -18.92 6.45 13.39
N SER A 151 -19.41 7.01 12.29
CA SER A 151 -18.71 7.04 11.00
C SER A 151 -17.43 7.87 11.10
N GLU A 152 -17.44 9.00 11.80
CA GLU A 152 -16.23 9.79 12.06
C GLU A 152 -15.17 8.99 12.82
N GLU A 153 -15.56 8.24 13.86
CA GLU A 153 -14.65 7.36 14.60
C GLU A 153 -14.05 6.26 13.72
N ARG A 154 -14.84 5.65 12.83
CA ARG A 154 -14.37 4.59 11.92
C ARG A 154 -13.42 5.11 10.85
N VAL A 155 -13.76 6.23 10.23
CA VAL A 155 -12.88 6.89 9.25
C VAL A 155 -11.59 7.35 9.90
N LYS A 156 -11.66 7.94 11.10
CA LYS A 156 -10.48 8.33 11.88
C LYS A 156 -9.58 7.14 12.19
N ALA A 157 -10.15 5.99 12.56
CA ALA A 157 -9.37 4.77 12.80
C ALA A 157 -8.61 4.31 11.53
N ASN A 158 -9.22 4.39 10.35
CA ASN A 158 -8.54 4.08 9.09
C ASN A 158 -7.37 5.04 8.82
N VAL A 159 -7.59 6.35 8.99
CA VAL A 159 -6.53 7.37 8.83
C VAL A 159 -5.39 7.15 9.82
N GLN A 160 -5.70 6.80 11.07
CA GLN A 160 -4.68 6.48 12.08
C GLN A 160 -3.84 5.26 11.67
N LYS A 161 -4.44 4.22 11.08
CA LYS A 161 -3.70 3.05 10.56
C LYS A 161 -2.75 3.44 9.44
N LEU A 162 -3.17 4.31 8.51
CA LEU A 162 -2.33 4.84 7.44
C LEU A 162 -1.13 5.64 7.97
N VAL A 163 -1.38 6.56 8.91
CA VAL A 163 -0.32 7.34 9.55
C VAL A 163 0.64 6.44 10.33
N ALA A 164 0.13 5.43 11.03
CA ALA A 164 0.94 4.49 11.80
C ALA A 164 1.86 3.67 10.90
N LEU A 165 1.35 3.10 9.81
CA LEU A 165 2.16 2.38 8.82
C LEU A 165 3.26 3.28 8.24
N THR A 166 2.86 4.47 7.79
CA THR A 166 3.79 5.41 7.15
C THR A 166 4.90 5.85 8.12
N SER A 167 4.54 6.11 9.39
CA SER A 167 5.51 6.45 10.44
C SER A 167 6.42 5.28 10.81
N ALA A 168 5.89 4.05 10.81
CA ALA A 168 6.66 2.85 11.10
C ALA A 168 7.70 2.59 10.01
N VAL A 169 7.34 2.72 8.74
CA VAL A 169 8.27 2.60 7.61
C VAL A 169 9.35 3.68 7.70
N GLU A 170 8.97 4.94 7.89
CA GLU A 170 9.92 6.05 7.99
C GLU A 170 10.96 5.86 9.10
N LYS A 171 10.52 5.39 10.28
CA LYS A 171 11.42 5.23 11.44
C LYS A 171 12.32 4.01 11.38
N ASN A 172 11.89 2.93 10.71
CA ASN A 172 12.53 1.62 10.87
C ASN A 172 13.20 1.09 9.60
N VAL A 173 12.84 1.60 8.41
CA VAL A 173 13.25 1.01 7.12
C VAL A 173 14.42 1.75 6.46
N GLY A 174 14.85 2.88 7.03
CA GLY A 174 16.04 3.62 6.56
C GLY A 174 15.85 4.28 5.20
N ILE A 175 14.64 4.78 4.93
CA ILE A 175 14.32 5.55 3.72
C ILE A 175 15.02 6.91 3.73
N ARG A 176 15.37 7.41 2.55
CA ARG A 176 15.86 8.79 2.31
C ARG A 176 14.71 9.78 2.24
N GLY A 177 13.56 9.34 1.72
CA GLY A 177 12.39 10.20 1.55
C GLY A 177 11.13 9.38 1.30
N ARG A 178 9.98 10.02 1.51
CA ARG A 178 8.67 9.46 1.21
C ARG A 178 7.70 10.56 0.76
N ILE A 179 6.71 10.18 -0.04
CA ILE A 179 5.59 11.04 -0.42
C ILE A 179 4.31 10.21 -0.31
N LEU A 180 3.32 10.74 0.42
CA LEU A 180 1.95 10.21 0.45
C LEU A 180 1.10 11.11 -0.46
N TRP A 181 0.49 10.54 -1.50
CA TRP A 181 -0.17 11.30 -2.57
C TRP A 181 -1.37 10.55 -3.16
N SER A 182 -2.20 11.25 -3.92
CA SER A 182 -3.34 10.69 -4.66
C SER A 182 -3.34 11.19 -6.10
N ASP A 183 -4.04 10.48 -7.01
CA ASP A 183 -4.05 10.82 -8.46
C ASP A 183 -4.45 12.27 -8.77
N SER A 184 -5.30 12.88 -7.94
CA SER A 184 -5.75 14.27 -8.10
C SER A 184 -4.82 15.31 -7.46
N GLU A 185 -3.82 14.91 -6.67
CA GLU A 185 -2.89 15.69 -5.84
C GLU A 185 -3.48 16.76 -4.89
N GLU A 186 -4.72 17.21 -5.07
CA GLU A 186 -5.27 18.37 -4.36
C GLU A 186 -5.63 18.05 -2.89
N ASN A 187 -4.85 18.66 -1.99
CA ASN A 187 -5.16 18.80 -0.56
C ASN A 187 -5.32 17.49 0.23
N LEU A 188 -4.87 16.33 -0.28
CA LEU A 188 -4.96 15.04 0.41
C LEU A 188 -4.52 15.11 1.88
N VAL A 189 -3.34 15.67 2.14
CA VAL A 189 -2.81 15.80 3.51
C VAL A 189 -3.74 16.63 4.39
N GLN A 190 -4.29 17.72 3.87
CA GLN A 190 -5.23 18.58 4.61
C GLN A 190 -6.53 17.82 4.90
N LYS A 191 -7.06 17.07 3.93
CA LYS A 191 -8.25 16.24 4.09
C LYS A 191 -8.03 15.18 5.17
N LEU A 192 -6.89 14.48 5.16
CA LEU A 192 -6.53 13.49 6.19
C LEU A 192 -6.39 14.12 7.57
N ILE A 193 -5.75 15.30 7.68
CA ILE A 193 -5.64 16.04 8.95
C ILE A 193 -7.04 16.43 9.47
N ALA A 194 -7.92 16.91 8.61
CA ALA A 194 -9.28 17.27 8.99
C ALA A 194 -10.04 16.06 9.59
N ARG A 195 -9.85 14.85 9.04
CA ARG A 195 -10.42 13.61 9.59
C ARG A 195 -9.84 13.23 10.95
N LEU A 196 -8.62 13.64 11.28
CA LEU A 196 -8.03 13.40 12.61
C LEU A 196 -8.53 14.40 13.67
N GLN A 197 -8.77 15.66 13.27
CA GLN A 197 -9.05 16.78 14.17
C GLN A 197 -10.51 16.94 14.61
N LYS A 198 -11.50 16.45 13.85
CA LYS A 198 -12.95 16.66 14.10
C LYS A 198 -13.53 16.12 15.43
N VAL A 199 -12.71 15.61 16.36
CA VAL A 199 -13.16 15.07 17.66
C VAL A 199 -12.61 15.91 18.82
N GLN A 200 -12.78 17.22 18.79
CA GLN A 200 -12.63 18.10 19.96
C GLN A 200 -13.90 18.91 20.19
#